data_AF-A0A355U1R3-F1
#
_entry.id   AF-A0A355U1R3-F1
#
_cell.length_a   1.000
_cell.length_b   1.000
_cell.length_c   1.000
_cell.angle_alpha   90.00
_cell.angle_beta   90.00
_cell.angle_gamma   90.00
#
_symmetry.space_group_name_H-M   'P 1'
#
loop_
_entity.id
_entity.type
_entity.pdbx_description
1 polymer ?
#
loop_
_entity_poly.entity_id
_entity_poly.type
_entity_poly.pdbx_seq_one_letter_code
_entity_poly.pdbx_strand_id
1 'polypeptide(L)'
;DEFKKEFDSYKKGNFDPINHPVLGNGQDSKVRNIEPFKVEQKGLDLSSYRGVDYNDPSWNDLIRQISFRNDRDRAQLGKLIGYGAYQSDKLDAIGKFQVQDFDGPMGFSTFGSKKDYSWATYTSQALLAATFNPRLAYEMGYHFGQEGLANDVQGLYAPGLNLHRSQFGGRNAEYVSEDPFVTGIVGMNLISGASDGGIYTFMKHFAMNEQESNRMDMIMTWATEQTIRETYLKPFEIATKYARQNLKYIDPTTGELTSKKIRACNGVMTAFNSIGPVMCSNNWYLLEGALRGEWGFEGMVITDYAPQVSLDAMIRSGNDFYLAATSKSLDALLTDSASITALHRIQDAVKNISYAVVNSGAYNGIAPGAKTTRSIAPWKVWINYFFVSSLYVITAGLIITVGMKFFLEYQDKKKAKQETPNE
;
A
#
# COMPACT_ATOMS: atom_id res chain seq x y z
N ASP A 1 -0.96 -33.76 -5.52
CA ASP A 1 -2.37 -33.91 -5.95
C ASP A 1 -3.38 -33.54 -4.88
N GLU A 2 -3.22 -34.00 -3.64
CA GLU A 2 -4.16 -33.74 -2.52
C GLU A 2 -4.60 -32.27 -2.39
N PHE A 3 -3.66 -31.33 -2.28
CA PHE A 3 -3.97 -29.91 -2.09
C PHE A 3 -4.08 -29.10 -3.39
N LYS A 4 -3.98 -29.75 -4.55
CA LYS A 4 -3.91 -29.04 -5.84
C LYS A 4 -5.16 -28.21 -6.10
N LYS A 5 -6.34 -28.78 -5.84
CA LYS A 5 -7.63 -28.10 -6.05
C LYS A 5 -7.74 -26.86 -5.16
N GLU A 6 -7.36 -26.97 -3.90
CA GLU A 6 -7.37 -25.84 -2.96
C GLU A 6 -6.39 -24.77 -3.41
N PHE A 7 -5.13 -25.12 -3.66
CA PHE A 7 -4.12 -24.17 -4.13
C PHE A 7 -4.51 -23.46 -5.42
N ASP A 8 -5.02 -24.21 -6.42
CA ASP A 8 -5.44 -23.62 -7.69
C ASP A 8 -6.67 -22.71 -7.54
N SER A 9 -7.49 -22.88 -6.49
CA SER A 9 -8.67 -22.03 -6.26
C SER A 9 -8.33 -20.60 -5.83
N TYR A 10 -7.11 -20.34 -5.33
CA TYR A 10 -6.64 -18.99 -4.98
C TYR A 10 -5.92 -18.28 -6.14
N LYS A 11 -5.59 -19.01 -7.21
CA LYS A 11 -4.84 -18.46 -8.34
C LYS A 11 -5.67 -17.47 -9.14
N LYS A 12 -4.95 -16.48 -9.69
CA LYS A 12 -5.50 -15.56 -10.67
C LYS A 12 -6.11 -16.35 -11.86
N GLY A 13 -7.35 -16.03 -12.21
CA GLY A 13 -8.09 -16.66 -13.30
C GLY A 13 -8.93 -17.89 -12.89
N ASN A 14 -8.63 -18.50 -11.73
CA ASN A 14 -9.37 -19.65 -11.22
C ASN A 14 -10.25 -19.32 -10.00
N PHE A 15 -9.99 -18.19 -9.35
CA PHE A 15 -10.76 -17.76 -8.19
C PHE A 15 -12.23 -17.55 -8.53
N ASP A 16 -13.11 -18.25 -7.82
CA ASP A 16 -14.58 -18.15 -7.95
C ASP A 16 -15.15 -17.37 -6.76
N PRO A 17 -15.45 -16.07 -6.90
CA PRO A 17 -15.98 -15.25 -5.80
C PRO A 17 -17.38 -15.67 -5.35
N ILE A 18 -18.10 -16.51 -6.11
CA ILE A 18 -19.43 -16.98 -5.74
C ILE A 18 -19.29 -18.21 -4.82
N ASN A 19 -18.57 -19.23 -5.28
CA ASN A 19 -18.59 -20.56 -4.65
C ASN A 19 -17.35 -20.89 -3.82
N HIS A 20 -16.34 -20.02 -3.75
CA HIS A 20 -15.14 -20.31 -2.97
C HIS A 20 -15.50 -20.55 -1.49
N PRO A 21 -15.04 -21.65 -0.87
CA PRO A 21 -15.52 -22.08 0.46
C PRO A 21 -15.18 -21.10 1.59
N VAL A 22 -14.02 -20.42 1.51
CA VAL A 22 -13.59 -19.46 2.54
C VAL A 22 -13.88 -18.01 2.18
N LEU A 23 -13.60 -17.61 0.94
CA LEU A 23 -13.63 -16.23 0.45
C LEU A 23 -14.85 -15.90 -0.45
N GLY A 24 -15.75 -16.85 -0.69
CA GLY A 24 -16.87 -16.67 -1.62
C GLY A 24 -18.04 -15.87 -1.04
N ASN A 25 -19.14 -15.84 -1.79
CA ASN A 25 -20.40 -15.21 -1.39
C ASN A 25 -21.41 -16.23 -0.81
N GLY A 26 -21.07 -17.52 -0.82
CA GLY A 26 -21.86 -18.61 -0.26
C GLY A 26 -22.07 -18.52 1.26
N GLN A 27 -23.16 -19.10 1.76
CA GLN A 27 -23.63 -18.93 3.14
C GLN A 27 -22.58 -19.28 4.21
N ASP A 28 -21.74 -20.30 3.96
CA ASP A 28 -20.73 -20.78 4.90
C ASP A 28 -19.37 -20.08 4.75
N SER A 29 -19.27 -19.12 3.82
CA SER A 29 -18.05 -18.35 3.59
C SER A 29 -17.72 -17.46 4.80
N LYS A 30 -16.43 -17.39 5.14
CA LYS A 30 -15.91 -16.60 6.27
C LYS A 30 -16.00 -15.09 6.04
N VAL A 31 -16.07 -14.67 4.78
CA VAL A 31 -16.06 -13.25 4.41
C VAL A 31 -17.43 -12.72 4.04
N ARG A 32 -18.45 -13.58 3.97
CA ARG A 32 -19.77 -13.21 3.46
C ARG A 32 -20.38 -12.09 4.31
N ASN A 33 -20.79 -11.02 3.62
CA ASN A 33 -21.59 -9.96 4.21
C ASN A 33 -22.79 -9.66 3.32
N ILE A 34 -23.98 -9.54 3.92
CA ILE A 34 -25.24 -9.23 3.24
C ILE A 34 -25.91 -7.96 3.74
N GLU A 35 -25.27 -7.24 4.66
CA GLU A 35 -25.78 -5.97 5.13
C GLU A 35 -25.88 -4.99 3.95
N PRO A 36 -27.05 -4.40 3.69
CA PRO A 36 -27.23 -3.52 2.55
C PRO A 36 -26.24 -2.36 2.56
N PHE A 37 -25.61 -2.16 1.42
CA PHE A 37 -24.66 -1.08 1.22
C PHE A 37 -25.36 0.29 1.21
N LYS A 38 -24.88 1.23 2.03
CA LYS A 38 -25.42 2.60 2.14
C LYS A 38 -24.36 3.63 1.80
N VAL A 39 -24.73 4.62 0.99
CA VAL A 39 -23.91 5.82 0.72
C VAL A 39 -24.58 7.02 1.37
N GLU A 40 -23.81 7.80 2.12
CA GLU A 40 -24.30 9.00 2.79
C GLU A 40 -23.22 10.09 2.77
N GLN A 41 -23.56 11.29 2.31
CA GLN A 41 -22.63 12.41 2.21
C GLN A 41 -22.73 13.27 3.48
N LYS A 42 -21.78 13.10 4.40
CA LYS A 42 -21.72 13.85 5.68
C LYS A 42 -20.70 15.00 5.67
N GLY A 43 -19.92 15.15 4.60
CA GLY A 43 -18.93 16.22 4.46
C GLY A 43 -17.73 16.07 5.41
N LEU A 44 -17.45 14.86 5.87
CA LEU A 44 -16.35 14.50 6.75
C LEU A 44 -15.06 14.34 5.93
N ASP A 45 -13.95 14.83 6.48
CA ASP A 45 -12.62 14.66 5.90
C ASP A 45 -11.76 13.79 6.83
N LEU A 46 -10.88 12.98 6.23
CA LEU A 46 -9.98 12.06 6.94
C LEU A 46 -9.12 12.78 7.98
N SER A 47 -8.77 14.05 7.76
CA SER A 47 -8.07 14.90 8.73
C SER A 47 -8.73 14.96 10.11
N SER A 48 -10.06 14.79 10.18
CA SER A 48 -10.83 14.77 11.43
C SER A 48 -10.69 13.46 12.24
N TYR A 49 -10.09 12.43 11.63
CA TYR A 49 -9.98 11.08 12.21
C TYR A 49 -8.61 10.78 12.79
N ARG A 50 -7.68 11.75 12.75
CA ARG A 50 -6.40 11.62 13.45
C ARG A 50 -6.66 11.47 14.94
N GLY A 51 -6.18 10.38 15.52
CA GLY A 51 -6.40 10.09 16.93
C GLY A 51 -7.82 9.63 17.27
N VAL A 52 -8.66 9.28 16.30
CA VAL A 52 -9.89 8.51 16.55
C VAL A 52 -9.52 7.03 16.72
N ASP A 53 -10.15 6.33 17.66
CA ASP A 53 -9.88 4.92 17.91
C ASP A 53 -10.26 4.05 16.70
N TYR A 54 -9.50 3.00 16.41
CA TYR A 54 -9.70 2.16 15.23
C TYR A 54 -11.10 1.53 15.16
N ASN A 55 -11.65 1.15 16.30
CA ASN A 55 -12.97 0.52 16.41
C ASN A 55 -14.11 1.52 16.60
N ASP A 56 -13.84 2.82 16.53
CA ASP A 56 -14.89 3.83 16.67
C ASP A 56 -15.91 3.71 15.52
N PRO A 57 -17.22 3.68 15.81
CA PRO A 57 -18.24 3.51 14.79
C PRO A 57 -18.33 4.69 13.81
N SER A 58 -17.79 5.87 14.15
CA SER A 58 -17.74 7.03 13.26
C SER A 58 -16.93 6.77 11.99
N TRP A 59 -15.99 5.81 11.99
CA TRP A 59 -15.31 5.40 10.75
C TRP A 59 -16.30 4.99 9.65
N ASN A 60 -17.45 4.38 10.02
CA ASN A 60 -18.49 4.05 9.06
C ASN A 60 -19.07 5.30 8.39
N ASP A 61 -19.17 6.41 9.10
CA ASP A 61 -19.70 7.66 8.57
C ASP A 61 -18.76 8.26 7.53
N LEU A 62 -17.44 8.22 7.76
CA LEU A 62 -16.44 8.62 6.77
C LEU A 62 -16.48 7.73 5.52
N ILE A 63 -16.46 6.41 5.72
CA ILE A 63 -16.32 5.43 4.65
C ILE A 63 -17.59 5.33 3.79
N ARG A 64 -18.78 5.60 4.35
CA ARG A 64 -20.04 5.66 3.60
C ARG A 64 -20.14 6.86 2.65
N GLN A 65 -19.20 7.81 2.68
CA GLN A 65 -19.16 8.89 1.68
C GLN A 65 -18.64 8.41 0.33
N ILE A 66 -17.98 7.26 0.29
CA ILE A 66 -17.38 6.71 -0.93
C ILE A 66 -18.48 6.08 -1.78
N SER A 67 -18.64 6.58 -3.01
CA SER A 67 -19.61 6.01 -3.93
C SER A 67 -18.99 4.89 -4.76
N PHE A 68 -19.67 3.74 -4.80
CA PHE A 68 -19.33 2.67 -5.74
C PHE A 68 -20.06 2.79 -7.08
N ARG A 69 -20.80 3.88 -7.30
CA ARG A 69 -21.61 4.08 -8.51
C ARG A 69 -21.02 5.09 -9.50
N ASN A 70 -20.16 6.00 -9.04
CA ASN A 70 -19.56 7.00 -9.92
C ASN A 70 -18.16 6.56 -10.40
N ASP A 71 -17.81 6.94 -11.61
CA ASP A 71 -16.57 6.48 -12.26
C ASP A 71 -15.30 7.02 -11.58
N ARG A 72 -15.38 8.23 -11.00
CA ARG A 72 -14.23 8.87 -10.33
C ARG A 72 -13.79 8.06 -9.11
N ASP A 73 -14.71 7.74 -8.23
CA ASP A 73 -14.44 7.01 -6.99
C ASP A 73 -14.02 5.58 -7.33
N ARG A 74 -14.68 4.92 -8.30
CA ARG A 74 -14.27 3.59 -8.77
C ARG A 74 -12.85 3.57 -9.35
N ALA A 75 -12.46 4.63 -10.07
CA ALA A 75 -11.10 4.77 -10.58
C ALA A 75 -10.08 4.99 -9.46
N GLN A 76 -10.40 5.85 -8.47
CA GLN A 76 -9.52 6.10 -7.33
C GLN A 76 -9.39 4.88 -6.41
N LEU A 77 -10.48 4.15 -6.17
CA LEU A 77 -10.46 2.89 -5.42
C LEU A 77 -9.60 1.84 -6.13
N GLY A 78 -9.77 1.68 -7.44
CA GLY A 78 -8.94 0.77 -8.24
C GLY A 78 -7.45 1.12 -8.15
N LYS A 79 -7.11 2.41 -8.14
CA LYS A 79 -5.73 2.87 -7.99
C LYS A 79 -5.20 2.71 -6.56
N LEU A 80 -6.00 3.03 -5.54
CA LEU A 80 -5.65 2.85 -4.14
C LEU A 80 -5.35 1.39 -3.80
N ILE A 81 -6.15 0.46 -4.32
CA ILE A 81 -5.99 -0.99 -4.09
C ILE A 81 -4.92 -1.57 -5.02
N GLY A 82 -4.86 -1.15 -6.28
CA GLY A 82 -3.98 -1.77 -7.29
C GLY A 82 -2.58 -1.17 -7.40
N TYR A 83 -2.36 0.04 -6.89
CA TYR A 83 -1.14 0.81 -7.08
C TYR A 83 -0.44 1.14 -5.75
N GLY A 84 0.04 0.11 -5.06
CA GLY A 84 0.86 0.26 -3.86
C GLY A 84 2.36 0.54 -4.12
N ALA A 85 2.85 0.44 -5.36
CA ALA A 85 4.29 0.56 -5.66
C ALA A 85 4.88 1.92 -5.23
N TYR A 86 5.50 1.90 -4.04
CA TYR A 86 6.15 3.02 -3.36
C TYR A 86 5.23 4.18 -2.94
N GLN A 87 3.93 3.91 -2.75
CA GLN A 87 2.94 4.92 -2.38
C GLN A 87 1.62 4.33 -1.89
N SER A 88 0.83 5.17 -1.22
CA SER A 88 -0.61 4.97 -1.02
C SER A 88 -1.37 6.14 -1.66
N ASP A 89 -2.21 5.85 -2.65
CA ASP A 89 -2.84 6.88 -3.48
C ASP A 89 -3.92 7.70 -2.75
N LYS A 90 -4.33 8.81 -3.36
CA LYS A 90 -5.40 9.66 -2.84
C LYS A 90 -6.78 9.04 -3.00
N LEU A 91 -7.71 9.46 -2.15
CA LEU A 91 -9.14 9.20 -2.29
C LEU A 91 -9.90 10.46 -1.91
N ASP A 92 -10.36 11.19 -2.93
CA ASP A 92 -10.89 12.54 -2.77
C ASP A 92 -12.23 12.55 -2.00
N ALA A 93 -13.01 11.46 -2.06
CA ALA A 93 -14.30 11.31 -1.37
C ALA A 93 -14.22 11.42 0.17
N ILE A 94 -13.02 11.22 0.73
CA ILE A 94 -12.74 11.32 2.17
C ILE A 94 -11.56 12.27 2.46
N GLY A 95 -11.13 13.07 1.48
CA GLY A 95 -10.02 14.00 1.66
C GLY A 95 -8.65 13.33 1.89
N LYS A 96 -8.49 12.03 1.60
CA LYS A 96 -7.20 11.34 1.72
C LYS A 96 -6.28 11.79 0.58
N PHE A 97 -5.12 12.36 0.90
CA PHE A 97 -4.07 12.63 -0.08
C PHE A 97 -3.09 11.45 -0.24
N GLN A 98 -2.30 11.52 -1.31
CA GLN A 98 -1.27 10.54 -1.62
C GLN A 98 -0.05 10.71 -0.70
N VAL A 99 0.49 9.58 -0.23
CA VAL A 99 1.72 9.49 0.57
C VAL A 99 2.71 8.53 -0.10
N GLN A 100 3.99 8.63 0.28
CA GLN A 100 5.07 7.82 -0.29
C GLN A 100 5.59 6.80 0.72
N ASP A 101 5.96 5.63 0.19
CA ASP A 101 6.43 4.47 0.96
C ASP A 101 7.71 3.93 0.30
N PHE A 102 8.75 3.62 1.07
CA PHE A 102 10.02 3.13 0.51
C PHE A 102 10.62 1.97 1.31
N ASP A 103 11.39 1.11 0.64
CA ASP A 103 12.35 0.22 1.32
C ASP A 103 13.41 1.06 2.04
N GLY A 104 14.14 0.57 3.05
CA GLY A 104 14.09 -0.78 3.62
C GLY A 104 14.81 -0.91 4.98
N PRO A 105 15.07 -2.14 5.45
CA PRO A 105 15.53 -2.40 6.82
C PRO A 105 16.88 -1.82 7.25
N MET A 106 17.71 -1.36 6.31
CA MET A 106 19.02 -0.74 6.55
C MET A 106 19.04 0.75 6.16
N GLY A 107 17.88 1.40 6.12
CA GLY A 107 17.72 2.77 5.62
C GLY A 107 16.91 2.80 4.34
N PHE A 108 16.45 4.00 4.00
CA PHE A 108 15.61 4.18 2.84
C PHE A 108 16.38 3.90 1.52
N SER A 109 15.68 3.47 0.47
CA SER A 109 16.24 3.21 -0.85
C SER A 109 15.38 3.87 -1.93
N THR A 110 16.04 4.40 -2.96
CA THR A 110 15.42 5.26 -3.98
C THR A 110 14.99 4.49 -5.24
N PHE A 111 14.75 3.18 -5.16
CA PHE A 111 14.53 2.36 -6.36
C PHE A 111 13.46 2.98 -7.28
N GLY A 112 13.89 3.47 -8.46
CA GLY A 112 13.02 4.10 -9.45
C GLY A 112 12.66 5.58 -9.22
N SER A 113 13.15 6.24 -8.18
CA SER A 113 12.86 7.66 -7.92
C SER A 113 13.87 8.60 -8.59
N LYS A 114 13.38 9.77 -9.06
CA LYS A 114 14.18 10.83 -9.70
C LYS A 114 14.51 12.00 -8.78
N LYS A 115 13.97 12.00 -7.56
CA LYS A 115 14.26 13.01 -6.54
C LYS A 115 15.61 12.67 -5.90
N ASP A 116 16.38 13.71 -5.57
CA ASP A 116 17.59 13.58 -4.77
C ASP A 116 17.20 13.47 -3.29
N TYR A 117 17.43 12.29 -2.71
CA TYR A 117 17.10 11.99 -1.31
C TYR A 117 18.36 11.98 -0.46
N SER A 118 18.23 12.44 0.78
CA SER A 118 19.31 12.38 1.76
C SER A 118 18.83 11.63 3.00
N TRP A 119 19.43 10.47 3.24
CA TRP A 119 19.16 9.59 4.37
C TRP A 119 20.40 8.73 4.67
N ALA A 120 20.50 8.20 5.89
CA ALA A 120 21.64 7.40 6.27
C ALA A 120 21.47 5.93 5.84
N THR A 121 22.60 5.25 5.62
CA THR A 121 22.64 3.79 5.59
C THR A 121 22.99 3.29 6.97
N TYR A 122 22.16 2.40 7.49
CA TYR A 122 22.28 1.86 8.84
C TYR A 122 22.88 0.46 8.80
N THR A 123 23.21 -0.03 9.99
CA THR A 123 23.65 -1.41 10.13
C THR A 123 22.54 -2.41 9.86
N SER A 124 22.91 -3.66 9.63
CA SER A 124 21.99 -4.75 9.42
C SER A 124 21.20 -5.09 10.68
N GLN A 125 19.98 -5.61 10.54
CA GLN A 125 19.17 -5.97 11.70
C GLN A 125 19.81 -7.10 12.53
N ALA A 126 20.57 -7.99 11.89
CA ALA A 126 21.34 -9.02 12.58
C ALA A 126 22.45 -8.43 13.46
N LEU A 127 23.15 -7.38 13.00
CA LEU A 127 24.15 -6.70 13.83
C LEU A 127 23.49 -5.90 14.95
N LEU A 128 22.35 -5.26 14.67
CA LEU A 128 21.54 -4.60 15.69
C LEU A 128 21.11 -5.60 16.78
N ALA A 129 20.67 -6.80 16.39
CA ALA A 129 20.31 -7.88 17.32
C ALA A 129 21.49 -8.31 18.21
N ALA A 130 22.70 -8.40 17.62
CA ALA A 130 23.92 -8.78 18.33
C ALA A 130 24.33 -7.79 19.44
N THR A 131 23.74 -6.59 19.48
CA THR A 131 23.93 -5.65 20.60
C THR A 131 23.17 -6.06 21.87
N PHE A 132 22.14 -6.91 21.75
CA PHE A 132 21.17 -7.24 22.81
C PHE A 132 20.62 -5.98 23.52
N ASN A 133 20.57 -4.85 22.80
CA ASN A 133 20.17 -3.56 23.35
C ASN A 133 18.90 -3.05 22.64
N PRO A 134 17.70 -3.26 23.21
CA PRO A 134 16.45 -2.84 22.60
C PRO A 134 16.33 -1.32 22.43
N ARG A 135 17.06 -0.54 23.24
CA ARG A 135 17.08 0.92 23.11
C ARG A 135 17.72 1.37 21.80
N LEU A 136 18.78 0.70 21.34
CA LEU A 136 19.40 1.01 20.04
C LEU A 136 18.44 0.72 18.88
N ALA A 137 17.62 -0.33 18.99
CA ALA A 137 16.60 -0.62 18.00
C ALA A 137 15.53 0.48 17.94
N TYR A 138 15.10 0.98 19.10
CA TYR A 138 14.20 2.13 19.18
C TYR A 138 14.83 3.40 18.58
N GLU A 139 16.08 3.71 18.93
CA GLU A 139 16.77 4.91 18.43
C GLU A 139 16.97 4.85 16.90
N MET A 140 17.36 3.69 16.36
CA MET A 140 17.44 3.47 14.91
C MET A 140 16.07 3.68 14.23
N GLY A 141 15.00 3.12 14.80
CA GLY A 141 13.64 3.37 14.33
C GLY A 141 13.28 4.86 14.36
N TYR A 142 13.56 5.55 15.45
CA TYR A 142 13.29 6.99 15.59
C TYR A 142 13.98 7.82 14.52
N HIS A 143 15.24 7.50 14.21
CA HIS A 143 15.96 8.17 13.14
C HIS A 143 15.39 7.88 11.75
N PHE A 144 14.93 6.65 11.46
CA PHE A 144 14.15 6.39 10.25
C PHE A 144 12.93 7.30 10.13
N GLY A 145 12.18 7.48 11.22
CA GLY A 145 11.01 8.37 11.22
C GLY A 145 11.38 9.81 10.88
N GLN A 146 12.43 10.35 11.51
CA GLN A 146 12.89 11.71 11.24
C GLN A 146 13.41 11.90 9.81
N GLU A 147 14.12 10.93 9.26
CA GLU A 147 14.59 10.96 7.87
C GLU A 147 13.43 10.88 6.87
N GLY A 148 12.42 10.04 7.14
CA GLY A 148 11.21 9.96 6.33
C GLY A 148 10.46 11.30 6.30
N LEU A 149 10.25 11.90 7.48
CA LEU A 149 9.63 13.23 7.59
C LEU A 149 10.40 14.31 6.83
N ALA A 150 11.73 14.35 6.97
CA ALA A 150 12.57 15.32 6.27
C ALA A 150 12.48 15.18 4.74
N ASN A 151 12.11 14.00 4.24
CA ASN A 151 12.04 13.67 2.81
C ASN A 151 10.60 13.60 2.25
N ASP A 152 9.56 13.92 3.03
CA ASP A 152 8.13 13.74 2.67
C ASP A 152 7.80 12.28 2.30
N VAL A 153 8.23 11.35 3.16
CA VAL A 153 7.99 9.90 3.11
C VAL A 153 7.32 9.45 4.40
N GLN A 154 6.29 8.63 4.31
CA GLN A 154 5.44 8.25 5.44
C GLN A 154 5.45 6.75 5.74
N GLY A 155 5.87 5.92 4.80
CA GLY A 155 5.98 4.48 4.99
C GLY A 155 7.39 3.95 4.80
N LEU A 156 7.77 2.99 5.65
CA LEU A 156 9.00 2.24 5.54
C LEU A 156 8.69 0.73 5.41
N TYR A 157 9.18 0.08 4.37
CA TYR A 157 9.09 -1.39 4.21
C TYR A 157 10.15 -2.10 5.08
N ALA A 158 9.99 -2.00 6.39
CA ALA A 158 10.80 -2.60 7.44
C ALA A 158 9.95 -2.69 8.72
N PRO A 159 10.37 -3.44 9.76
CA PRO A 159 11.51 -4.36 9.81
C PRO A 159 11.23 -5.70 9.11
N GLY A 160 12.31 -6.35 8.67
CA GLY A 160 12.30 -7.78 8.32
C GLY A 160 12.34 -8.66 9.59
N LEU A 161 11.33 -9.49 9.82
CA LEU A 161 11.10 -10.30 11.04
C LEU A 161 11.02 -11.81 10.78
N ASN A 162 11.33 -12.29 9.58
CA ASN A 162 11.50 -13.72 9.35
C ASN A 162 12.70 -14.25 10.15
N LEU A 163 12.69 -15.55 10.49
CA LEU A 163 13.72 -16.14 11.33
C LEU A 163 14.91 -16.65 10.51
N HIS A 164 16.09 -16.70 11.11
CA HIS A 164 17.25 -17.37 10.53
C HIS A 164 17.11 -18.90 10.63
N ARG A 165 16.13 -19.49 9.92
CA ARG A 165 15.88 -20.95 9.92
C ARG A 165 17.10 -21.76 9.44
N SER A 166 17.86 -21.18 8.53
CA SER A 166 19.06 -21.78 7.94
C SER A 166 20.14 -20.72 7.79
N GLN A 167 21.40 -21.08 8.04
CA GLN A 167 22.55 -20.22 7.76
C GLN A 167 22.68 -19.82 6.29
N PHE A 168 22.03 -20.56 5.38
CA PHE A 168 22.02 -20.29 3.94
C PHE A 168 20.83 -19.40 3.50
N GLY A 169 20.07 -18.84 4.45
CA GLY A 169 19.00 -17.90 4.14
C GLY A 169 19.57 -16.64 3.48
N GLY A 170 19.28 -16.45 2.19
CA GLY A 170 19.88 -15.36 1.39
C GLY A 170 19.50 -13.94 1.85
N ARG A 171 18.49 -13.79 2.72
CA ARG A 171 18.08 -12.52 3.33
C ARG A 171 18.31 -12.44 4.84
N ASN A 172 19.05 -13.38 5.44
CA ASN A 172 19.39 -13.30 6.87
C ASN A 172 20.05 -11.97 7.25
N ALA A 173 20.80 -11.34 6.33
CA ALA A 173 21.41 -10.04 6.59
C ALA A 173 20.39 -8.96 6.98
N GLU A 174 19.17 -8.98 6.42
CA GLU A 174 18.14 -7.99 6.75
C GLU A 174 17.12 -8.50 7.79
N TYR A 175 17.32 -9.69 8.34
CA TYR A 175 16.49 -10.25 9.42
C TYR A 175 17.23 -10.15 10.76
N VAL A 176 16.56 -10.47 11.86
CA VAL A 176 17.07 -10.20 13.21
C VAL A 176 17.84 -11.39 13.80
N SER A 177 17.18 -12.55 13.97
CA SER A 177 17.74 -13.69 14.70
C SER A 177 17.05 -15.00 14.29
N GLU A 178 17.61 -16.13 14.71
CA GLU A 178 16.91 -17.42 14.74
C GLU A 178 15.89 -17.50 15.88
N ASP A 179 16.08 -16.71 16.95
CA ASP A 179 15.21 -16.70 18.11
C ASP A 179 13.99 -15.79 17.90
N PRO A 180 12.76 -16.29 18.08
CA PRO A 180 11.55 -15.50 17.87
C PRO A 180 11.35 -14.38 18.88
N PHE A 181 11.82 -14.53 20.11
CA PHE A 181 11.66 -13.51 21.13
C PHE A 181 12.58 -12.31 20.86
N VAL A 182 13.87 -12.55 20.61
CA VAL A 182 14.85 -11.52 20.21
C VAL A 182 14.36 -10.78 18.97
N THR A 183 13.88 -11.51 17.96
CA THR A 183 13.31 -10.93 16.73
C THR A 183 12.12 -10.02 17.04
N GLY A 184 11.19 -10.47 17.89
CA GLY A 184 10.04 -9.66 18.33
C GLY A 184 10.44 -8.42 19.13
N ILE A 185 11.41 -8.52 20.04
CA ILE A 185 11.88 -7.40 20.87
C ILE A 185 12.55 -6.32 20.01
N VAL A 186 13.44 -6.70 19.09
CA VAL A 186 14.06 -5.74 18.16
C VAL A 186 12.98 -5.11 17.27
N GLY A 187 12.12 -5.94 16.68
CA GLY A 187 11.04 -5.49 15.80
C GLY A 187 10.09 -4.50 16.45
N MET A 188 9.57 -4.80 17.65
CA MET A 188 8.62 -3.92 18.33
C MET A 188 9.25 -2.56 18.71
N ASN A 189 10.54 -2.54 19.08
CA ASN A 189 11.24 -1.31 19.44
C ASN A 189 11.53 -0.45 18.20
N LEU A 190 11.99 -1.06 17.10
CA LEU A 190 12.22 -0.35 15.83
C LEU A 190 10.92 0.25 15.30
N ILE A 191 9.82 -0.52 15.30
CA ILE A 191 8.49 -0.04 14.90
C ILE A 191 8.04 1.12 15.81
N SER A 192 8.17 0.97 17.13
CA SER A 192 7.80 2.02 18.09
C SER A 192 8.58 3.31 17.85
N GLY A 193 9.90 3.20 17.64
CA GLY A 193 10.76 4.33 17.34
C GLY A 193 10.37 5.03 16.03
N ALA A 194 10.18 4.27 14.94
CA ALA A 194 9.78 4.81 13.65
C ALA A 194 8.44 5.55 13.70
N SER A 195 7.47 4.99 14.44
CA SER A 195 6.18 5.63 14.66
C SER A 195 6.26 6.88 15.54
N ASP A 196 7.05 6.87 16.62
CA ASP A 196 7.33 8.09 17.40
C ASP A 196 8.11 9.15 16.60
N GLY A 197 8.93 8.69 15.64
CA GLY A 197 9.59 9.53 14.65
C GLY A 197 8.65 10.05 13.55
N GLY A 198 7.41 9.58 13.48
CA GLY A 198 6.35 10.13 12.63
C GLY A 198 6.04 9.34 11.35
N ILE A 199 6.52 8.10 11.17
CA ILE A 199 6.19 7.28 9.99
C ILE A 199 5.52 5.96 10.40
N TYR A 200 4.75 5.35 9.49
CA TYR A 200 4.36 3.95 9.66
C TYR A 200 5.40 3.01 9.04
N THR A 201 5.32 1.75 9.46
CA THR A 201 6.25 0.69 9.07
C THR A 201 5.48 -0.53 8.61
N PHE A 202 6.01 -1.27 7.64
CA PHE A 202 5.49 -2.56 7.22
C PHE A 202 6.39 -3.69 7.71
N MET A 203 6.02 -4.32 8.82
CA MET A 203 6.73 -5.52 9.27
C MET A 203 6.61 -6.62 8.21
N LYS A 204 7.71 -7.26 7.83
CA LYS A 204 7.76 -8.18 6.68
C LYS A 204 8.67 -9.38 6.93
N HIS A 205 8.54 -10.49 6.21
CA HIS A 205 7.46 -10.85 5.31
C HIS A 205 6.57 -11.86 6.03
N PHE A 206 5.30 -11.51 6.16
CA PHE A 206 4.28 -12.22 6.91
C PHE A 206 3.62 -13.29 6.02
N ALA A 207 3.96 -14.58 6.15
CA ALA A 207 4.91 -15.17 7.07
C ALA A 207 5.68 -16.33 6.44
N MET A 208 6.64 -16.88 7.18
CA MET A 208 7.38 -18.09 6.81
C MET A 208 8.19 -18.00 5.50
N ASN A 209 8.84 -16.85 5.29
CA ASN A 209 9.67 -16.53 4.11
C ASN A 209 11.17 -16.68 4.41
N GLU A 210 11.58 -17.81 4.97
CA GLU A 210 12.96 -18.05 5.40
C GLU A 210 13.86 -18.65 4.30
N GLN A 211 13.35 -18.81 3.07
CA GLN A 211 14.15 -19.25 1.93
C GLN A 211 13.91 -18.39 0.68
N GLU A 212 14.98 -18.14 -0.05
CA GLU A 212 14.94 -17.30 -1.25
C GLU A 212 14.63 -18.10 -2.52
N SER A 213 15.15 -19.33 -2.60
CA SER A 213 14.94 -20.22 -3.72
C SER A 213 13.43 -20.46 -3.92
N ASN A 214 12.94 -20.15 -5.13
CA ASN A 214 11.56 -20.31 -5.57
C ASN A 214 10.52 -19.55 -4.74
N ARG A 215 10.92 -18.53 -3.96
CA ARG A 215 9.95 -17.77 -3.14
C ARG A 215 8.84 -17.12 -3.97
N MET A 216 9.16 -16.68 -5.19
CA MET A 216 8.20 -16.09 -6.15
C MET A 216 7.52 -17.14 -7.04
N ASP A 217 7.96 -18.40 -6.97
CA ASP A 217 7.47 -19.51 -7.79
C ASP A 217 6.53 -20.42 -6.97
N MET A 218 5.73 -19.79 -6.11
CA MET A 218 4.66 -20.40 -5.33
C MET A 218 5.07 -21.56 -4.43
N ILE A 219 6.23 -21.44 -3.77
CA ILE A 219 6.66 -22.44 -2.80
C ILE A 219 5.64 -22.60 -1.65
N MET A 220 5.36 -23.86 -1.30
CA MET A 220 4.51 -24.23 -0.17
C MET A 220 5.38 -24.56 1.04
N THR A 221 5.31 -23.74 2.08
CA THR A 221 6.01 -23.97 3.34
C THR A 221 5.10 -24.70 4.31
N TRP A 222 5.57 -25.82 4.87
CA TRP A 222 4.80 -26.68 5.77
C TRP A 222 5.43 -26.74 7.16
N ALA A 223 4.58 -26.62 8.18
CA ALA A 223 4.93 -26.85 9.57
C ALA A 223 3.65 -27.17 10.36
N THR A 224 3.78 -27.70 11.57
CA THR A 224 2.64 -27.86 12.48
C THR A 224 2.17 -26.50 12.98
N GLU A 225 0.90 -26.38 13.36
CA GLU A 225 0.35 -25.14 13.92
C GLU A 225 1.15 -24.66 15.14
N GLN A 226 1.58 -25.58 16.01
CA GLN A 226 2.43 -25.25 17.16
C GLN A 226 3.72 -24.56 16.71
N THR A 227 4.46 -25.14 15.75
CA THR A 227 5.69 -24.52 15.24
C THR A 227 5.38 -23.15 14.63
N ILE A 228 4.32 -23.04 13.82
CA ILE A 228 3.93 -21.77 13.20
C ILE A 228 3.70 -20.69 14.27
N ARG A 229 2.96 -21.00 15.34
CA ARG A 229 2.58 -20.04 16.39
C ARG A 229 3.72 -19.71 17.37
N GLU A 230 4.49 -20.71 17.77
CA GLU A 230 5.54 -20.55 18.79
C GLU A 230 6.84 -19.98 18.20
N THR A 231 7.10 -20.19 16.90
CA THR A 231 8.29 -19.66 16.23
C THR A 231 7.94 -18.60 15.20
N TYR A 232 7.51 -18.97 14.00
CA TYR A 232 7.47 -18.08 12.83
C TYR A 232 6.52 -16.88 12.96
N LEU A 233 5.40 -17.03 13.65
CA LEU A 233 4.44 -15.95 13.89
C LEU A 233 4.76 -15.13 15.13
N LYS A 234 5.56 -15.67 16.06
CA LYS A 234 5.81 -15.05 17.37
C LYS A 234 6.42 -13.64 17.27
N PRO A 235 7.40 -13.33 16.39
CA PRO A 235 7.92 -11.97 16.25
C PRO A 235 6.85 -10.97 15.81
N PHE A 236 6.00 -11.37 14.85
CA PHE A 236 4.91 -10.54 14.32
C PHE A 236 3.82 -10.32 15.38
N GLU A 237 3.50 -11.35 16.17
CA GLU A 237 2.60 -11.24 17.31
C GLU A 237 3.14 -10.23 18.34
N ILE A 238 4.42 -10.35 18.72
CA ILE A 238 5.06 -9.44 19.68
C ILE A 238 4.99 -7.99 19.16
N ALA A 239 5.40 -7.76 17.91
CA ALA A 239 5.34 -6.44 17.28
C ALA A 239 3.91 -5.86 17.28
N THR A 240 2.92 -6.66 16.87
CA THR A 240 1.50 -6.28 16.84
C THR A 240 0.97 -5.93 18.22
N LYS A 241 1.28 -6.77 19.23
CA LYS A 241 0.74 -6.63 20.59
C LYS A 241 1.41 -5.54 21.39
N TYR A 242 2.70 -5.30 21.21
CA TYR A 242 3.49 -4.51 22.17
C TYR A 242 4.15 -3.26 21.60
N ALA A 243 4.27 -3.08 20.28
CA ALA A 243 4.79 -1.83 19.73
C ALA A 243 3.83 -0.66 20.03
N ARG A 244 4.35 0.47 20.50
CA ARG A 244 3.55 1.64 20.92
C ARG A 244 4.15 2.93 20.40
N GLN A 245 3.27 3.87 20.06
CA GLN A 245 3.64 5.23 19.68
C GLN A 245 2.84 6.24 20.51
N ASN A 246 3.42 7.41 20.73
CA ASN A 246 2.81 8.57 21.35
C ASN A 246 2.32 9.50 20.23
N LEU A 247 1.07 9.30 19.81
CA LEU A 247 0.46 10.09 18.75
C LEU A 247 0.09 11.48 19.27
N LYS A 248 0.67 12.52 18.69
CA LYS A 248 0.25 13.92 18.88
C LYS A 248 -0.81 14.30 17.86
N TYR A 249 -1.91 14.90 18.31
CA TYR A 249 -3.02 15.33 17.46
C TYR A 249 -3.78 16.50 18.08
N ILE A 250 -4.55 17.22 17.26
CA ILE A 250 -5.46 18.27 17.73
C ILE A 250 -6.78 17.59 18.06
N ASP A 251 -7.23 17.69 19.32
CA ASP A 251 -8.52 17.16 19.72
C ASP A 251 -9.64 17.91 18.98
N PRO A 252 -10.51 17.23 18.22
CA PRO A 252 -11.55 17.91 17.43
C PRO A 252 -12.65 18.55 18.29
N THR A 253 -12.79 18.15 19.56
CA THR A 253 -13.77 18.67 20.51
C THR A 253 -13.26 19.92 21.21
N THR A 254 -11.99 19.93 21.62
CA THR A 254 -11.40 21.05 22.38
C THR A 254 -10.57 22.01 21.54
N GLY A 255 -10.06 21.56 20.39
CA GLY A 255 -9.11 22.31 19.55
C GLY A 255 -7.69 22.35 20.11
N GLU A 256 -7.40 21.63 21.19
CA GLU A 256 -6.09 21.63 21.85
C GLU A 256 -5.15 20.57 21.28
N LEU A 257 -3.85 20.88 21.23
CA LEU A 257 -2.83 19.88 20.91
C LEU A 257 -2.67 18.94 22.11
N THR A 258 -3.00 17.66 21.91
CA THR A 258 -2.91 16.61 22.92
C THR A 258 -2.10 15.43 22.39
N SER A 259 -1.91 14.41 23.23
CA SER A 259 -1.24 13.17 22.85
C SER A 259 -1.92 11.95 23.46
N LYS A 260 -1.94 10.84 22.73
CA LYS A 260 -2.37 9.54 23.27
C LYS A 260 -1.43 8.42 22.82
N LYS A 261 -1.29 7.40 23.66
CA LYS A 261 -0.52 6.21 23.32
C LYS A 261 -1.39 5.23 22.54
N ILE A 262 -0.99 4.88 21.32
CA ILE A 262 -1.66 3.88 20.46
C ILE A 262 -0.70 2.78 20.04
N ARG A 263 -1.21 1.74 19.37
CA ARG A 263 -0.38 0.73 18.70
C ARG A 263 0.45 1.39 17.61
N ALA A 264 1.74 1.06 17.56
CA ALA A 264 2.64 1.53 16.50
C ALA A 264 2.61 0.63 15.26
N CYS A 265 2.44 -0.68 15.45
CA CYS A 265 2.36 -1.62 14.34
C CYS A 265 1.00 -1.49 13.63
N ASN A 266 1.00 -0.79 12.49
CA ASN A 266 -0.18 -0.50 11.67
C ASN A 266 0.04 -0.79 10.17
N GLY A 267 1.14 -1.48 9.83
CA GLY A 267 1.47 -1.91 8.47
C GLY A 267 2.09 -3.31 8.47
N VAL A 268 1.65 -4.18 7.54
CA VAL A 268 2.20 -5.55 7.35
C VAL A 268 2.47 -5.86 5.88
N MET A 269 3.72 -6.27 5.63
CA MET A 269 4.27 -6.97 4.46
C MET A 269 3.84 -8.43 4.31
N THR A 270 2.86 -8.88 3.50
CA THR A 270 2.69 -10.35 3.32
C THR A 270 3.77 -10.98 2.45
N ALA A 271 4.16 -12.21 2.72
CA ALA A 271 5.20 -12.92 1.98
C ALA A 271 4.73 -13.48 0.61
N PHE A 272 5.71 -13.76 -0.27
CA PHE A 272 5.47 -14.41 -1.56
C PHE A 272 5.04 -15.89 -1.46
N ASN A 273 5.52 -16.61 -0.43
CA ASN A 273 5.27 -18.04 -0.29
C ASN A 273 3.85 -18.36 0.20
N SER A 274 3.53 -19.65 0.16
CA SER A 274 2.32 -20.22 0.76
C SER A 274 2.61 -20.86 2.11
N ILE A 275 1.62 -20.84 3.00
CA ILE A 275 1.59 -21.69 4.20
C ILE A 275 0.64 -22.83 3.87
N GLY A 276 1.19 -24.04 3.78
CA GLY A 276 0.51 -25.14 3.10
C GLY A 276 0.09 -24.72 1.67
N PRO A 277 -1.16 -24.94 1.26
CA PRO A 277 -1.62 -24.64 -0.09
C PRO A 277 -2.16 -23.21 -0.28
N VAL A 278 -2.04 -22.32 0.71
CA VAL A 278 -2.63 -20.97 0.63
C VAL A 278 -1.53 -19.91 0.71
N MET A 279 -1.44 -19.08 -0.34
CA MET A 279 -0.51 -17.95 -0.40
C MET A 279 -0.78 -16.97 0.75
N CYS A 280 0.28 -16.43 1.37
CA CYS A 280 0.15 -15.57 2.55
C CYS A 280 -0.76 -14.37 2.30
N SER A 281 -0.68 -13.75 1.12
CA SER A 281 -1.52 -12.60 0.76
C SER A 281 -3.00 -12.91 0.57
N ASN A 282 -3.38 -14.19 0.46
CA ASN A 282 -4.74 -14.66 0.23
C ASN A 282 -5.25 -15.53 1.39
N ASN A 283 -4.50 -15.62 2.49
CA ASN A 283 -4.78 -16.53 3.59
C ASN A 283 -5.61 -15.87 4.69
N TRP A 284 -6.93 -16.06 4.65
CA TRP A 284 -7.86 -15.51 5.64
C TRP A 284 -7.52 -15.93 7.08
N TYR A 285 -7.10 -17.18 7.30
CA TYR A 285 -6.74 -17.65 8.64
C TYR A 285 -5.50 -16.94 9.20
N LEU A 286 -4.57 -16.54 8.31
CA LEU A 286 -3.39 -15.76 8.69
C LEU A 286 -3.76 -14.30 8.98
N LEU A 287 -4.48 -13.64 8.07
CA LEU A 287 -4.69 -12.19 8.09
C LEU A 287 -5.89 -11.78 8.97
N GLU A 288 -7.03 -12.44 8.83
CA GLU A 288 -8.23 -12.15 9.62
C GLU A 288 -8.30 -13.00 10.89
N GLY A 289 -7.85 -14.26 10.82
CA GLY A 289 -7.81 -15.16 11.99
C GLY A 289 -6.76 -14.73 13.01
N ALA A 290 -5.48 -15.00 12.73
CA ALA A 290 -4.40 -14.72 13.67
C ALA A 290 -4.12 -13.22 13.85
N LEU A 291 -3.82 -12.51 12.76
CA LEU A 291 -3.35 -11.12 12.84
C LEU A 291 -4.43 -10.16 13.39
N ARG A 292 -5.63 -10.14 12.81
CA ARG A 292 -6.72 -9.26 13.30
C ARG A 292 -7.51 -9.86 14.45
N GLY A 293 -8.01 -11.08 14.29
CA GLY A 293 -8.91 -11.73 15.24
C GLY A 293 -8.27 -12.03 16.59
N GLU A 294 -7.09 -12.66 16.60
CA GLU A 294 -6.43 -13.06 17.85
C GLU A 294 -5.51 -11.98 18.43
N TRP A 295 -4.77 -11.24 17.58
CA TRP A 295 -3.76 -10.28 18.06
C TRP A 295 -4.27 -8.85 18.15
N GLY A 296 -5.40 -8.54 17.51
CA GLY A 296 -6.00 -7.21 17.49
C GLY A 296 -5.17 -6.21 16.67
N PHE A 297 -4.69 -6.62 15.49
CA PHE A 297 -4.01 -5.73 14.55
C PHE A 297 -4.95 -4.63 14.02
N GLU A 298 -4.49 -3.39 14.09
CA GLU A 298 -5.22 -2.18 13.68
C GLU A 298 -4.40 -1.42 12.65
N GLY A 299 -4.68 -1.61 11.37
CA GLY A 299 -3.89 -1.02 10.30
C GLY A 299 -4.05 -1.76 8.99
N MET A 300 -3.10 -1.55 8.10
CA MET A 300 -3.12 -2.01 6.72
C MET A 300 -2.17 -3.17 6.44
N VAL A 301 -2.55 -4.01 5.49
CA VAL A 301 -1.77 -5.12 4.97
C VAL A 301 -1.56 -4.86 3.48
N ILE A 302 -0.31 -4.99 3.04
CA ILE A 302 0.09 -4.88 1.65
C ILE A 302 0.71 -6.21 1.19
N THR A 303 0.61 -6.51 -0.10
CA THR A 303 1.40 -7.62 -0.66
C THR A 303 2.88 -7.33 -0.70
N ASP A 304 3.72 -8.36 -0.84
CA ASP A 304 5.06 -8.19 -1.42
C ASP A 304 4.97 -7.70 -2.87
N TYR A 305 6.10 -7.44 -3.52
CA TYR A 305 6.14 -6.77 -4.83
C TYR A 305 5.64 -7.68 -5.95
N ALA A 306 4.42 -7.39 -6.41
CA ALA A 306 3.76 -8.04 -7.53
C ALA A 306 3.67 -9.59 -7.49
N PRO A 307 3.19 -10.22 -6.39
CA PRO A 307 2.97 -11.67 -6.34
C PRO A 307 1.91 -12.12 -7.33
N GLN A 308 2.01 -13.37 -7.77
CA GLN A 308 1.08 -13.97 -8.73
C GLN A 308 -0.23 -14.41 -8.06
N VAL A 309 -1.11 -13.46 -7.75
CA VAL A 309 -2.34 -13.70 -6.98
C VAL A 309 -3.61 -13.17 -7.63
N SER A 310 -4.76 -13.75 -7.26
CA SER A 310 -6.06 -13.12 -7.50
C SER A 310 -6.22 -11.91 -6.56
N LEU A 311 -6.40 -10.72 -7.12
CA LEU A 311 -6.58 -9.49 -6.32
C LEU A 311 -7.95 -9.42 -5.63
N ASP A 312 -8.94 -10.14 -6.15
CA ASP A 312 -10.24 -10.31 -5.50
C ASP A 312 -10.12 -11.24 -4.27
N ALA A 313 -9.38 -12.35 -4.41
CA ALA A 313 -9.08 -13.20 -3.26
C ALA A 313 -8.22 -12.47 -2.21
N MET A 314 -7.25 -11.68 -2.65
CA MET A 314 -6.39 -10.86 -1.79
C MET A 314 -7.23 -9.95 -0.89
N ILE A 315 -8.09 -9.10 -1.47
CA ILE A 315 -8.89 -8.14 -0.70
C ILE A 315 -9.90 -8.84 0.21
N ARG A 316 -10.48 -9.96 -0.24
CA ARG A 316 -11.40 -10.76 0.58
C ARG A 316 -10.71 -11.42 1.77
N SER A 317 -9.44 -11.78 1.62
CA SER A 317 -8.67 -12.41 2.69
C SER A 317 -8.20 -11.45 3.78
N GLY A 318 -8.37 -10.14 3.62
CA GLY A 318 -7.90 -9.12 4.57
C GLY A 318 -6.57 -8.46 4.18
N ASN A 319 -6.09 -8.65 2.95
CA ASN A 319 -4.95 -7.92 2.39
C ASN A 319 -5.45 -6.70 1.60
N ASP A 320 -5.11 -5.50 2.08
CA ASP A 320 -5.83 -4.29 1.74
C ASP A 320 -5.43 -3.69 0.37
N PHE A 321 -4.18 -3.87 -0.06
CA PHE A 321 -3.71 -3.34 -1.35
C PHE A 321 -2.46 -4.04 -1.90
N TYR A 322 -2.30 -3.93 -3.21
CA TYR A 322 -1.32 -4.65 -4.01
C TYR A 322 -0.08 -3.79 -4.27
N LEU A 323 1.10 -4.25 -3.85
CA LEU A 323 2.39 -3.62 -4.12
C LEU A 323 2.81 -3.87 -5.58
N ALA A 324 2.19 -3.16 -6.51
CA ALA A 324 2.62 -3.11 -7.91
C ALA A 324 2.21 -1.77 -8.54
N ALA A 325 2.67 -1.52 -9.78
CA ALA A 325 2.28 -0.34 -10.54
C ALA A 325 1.02 -0.58 -11.40
N THR A 326 -0.07 -1.06 -10.78
CA THR A 326 -1.33 -1.36 -11.51
C THR A 326 -2.32 -0.21 -11.39
N SER A 327 -2.35 0.67 -12.39
CA SER A 327 -3.32 1.77 -12.47
C SER A 327 -4.59 1.37 -13.25
N LYS A 328 -5.39 0.48 -12.66
CA LYS A 328 -6.67 0.02 -13.25
C LYS A 328 -7.86 0.53 -12.44
N SER A 329 -9.04 0.62 -13.07
CA SER A 329 -10.29 0.81 -12.34
C SER A 329 -10.61 -0.43 -11.51
N LEU A 330 -11.49 -0.28 -10.51
CA LEU A 330 -11.91 -1.38 -9.64
C LEU A 330 -12.44 -2.59 -10.43
N ASP A 331 -13.23 -2.36 -11.49
CA ASP A 331 -13.79 -3.40 -12.36
C ASP A 331 -12.76 -4.16 -13.19
N ALA A 332 -11.66 -3.49 -13.54
CA ALA A 332 -10.57 -4.12 -14.27
C ALA A 332 -9.56 -4.80 -13.33
N LEU A 333 -9.68 -4.55 -12.02
CA LEU A 333 -8.80 -5.07 -10.98
C LEU A 333 -9.37 -6.34 -10.33
N LEU A 334 -10.67 -6.33 -9.98
CA LEU A 334 -11.35 -7.39 -9.25
C LEU A 334 -12.29 -8.17 -10.15
N THR A 335 -12.40 -9.48 -9.92
CA THR A 335 -13.36 -10.34 -10.64
C THR A 335 -14.80 -10.08 -10.20
N ASP A 336 -15.03 -9.84 -8.91
CA ASP A 336 -16.30 -9.37 -8.36
C ASP A 336 -16.07 -8.05 -7.60
N SER A 337 -16.48 -6.94 -8.23
CA SER A 337 -16.38 -5.56 -7.72
C SER A 337 -17.73 -4.98 -7.26
N ALA A 338 -18.79 -5.81 -7.24
CA ALA A 338 -20.17 -5.35 -7.14
C ALA A 338 -21.02 -6.09 -6.11
N SER A 339 -20.66 -7.32 -5.72
CA SER A 339 -21.37 -8.00 -4.65
C SER A 339 -21.24 -7.25 -3.33
N ILE A 340 -22.26 -7.37 -2.48
CA ILE A 340 -22.28 -6.72 -1.17
C ILE A 340 -21.04 -7.10 -0.35
N THR A 341 -20.67 -8.38 -0.37
CA THR A 341 -19.43 -8.88 0.25
C THR A 341 -18.19 -8.14 -0.26
N ALA A 342 -18.00 -8.04 -1.58
CA ALA A 342 -16.84 -7.36 -2.16
C ALA A 342 -16.78 -5.88 -1.73
N LEU A 343 -17.92 -5.19 -1.77
CA LEU A 343 -18.01 -3.78 -1.40
C LEU A 343 -17.63 -3.54 0.07
N HIS A 344 -18.07 -4.41 0.98
CA HIS A 344 -17.67 -4.34 2.39
C HIS A 344 -16.15 -4.58 2.55
N ARG A 345 -15.58 -5.57 1.87
CA ARG A 345 -14.12 -5.82 1.92
C ARG A 345 -13.30 -4.65 1.37
N ILE A 346 -13.79 -3.98 0.34
CA ILE A 346 -13.18 -2.74 -0.16
C ILE A 346 -13.27 -1.62 0.88
N GLN A 347 -14.41 -1.46 1.55
CA GLN A 347 -14.56 -0.46 2.62
C GLN A 347 -13.60 -0.72 3.79
N ASP A 348 -13.45 -1.97 4.20
CA ASP A 348 -12.50 -2.37 5.25
C ASP A 348 -11.07 -2.02 4.84
N ALA A 349 -10.68 -2.35 3.60
CA ALA A 349 -9.37 -2.00 3.06
C ALA A 349 -9.12 -0.48 3.07
N VAL A 350 -10.10 0.31 2.63
CA VAL A 350 -9.98 1.77 2.65
C VAL A 350 -9.85 2.30 4.08
N LYS A 351 -10.64 1.77 5.03
CA LYS A 351 -10.54 2.14 6.45
C LYS A 351 -9.16 1.81 7.01
N ASN A 352 -8.66 0.61 6.75
CA ASN A 352 -7.36 0.12 7.22
C ASN A 352 -6.21 1.00 6.75
N ILE A 353 -6.18 1.30 5.45
CA ILE A 353 -5.18 2.20 4.85
C ILE A 353 -5.33 3.61 5.43
N SER A 354 -6.56 4.13 5.52
CA SER A 354 -6.81 5.48 6.01
C SER A 354 -6.41 5.65 7.48
N TYR A 355 -6.65 4.66 8.33
CA TYR A 355 -6.25 4.66 9.73
C TYR A 355 -4.73 4.73 9.92
N ALA A 356 -3.97 3.92 9.16
CA ALA A 356 -2.52 3.94 9.21
C ALA A 356 -1.95 5.29 8.73
N VAL A 357 -2.48 5.81 7.62
CA VAL A 357 -2.01 7.05 7.00
C VAL A 357 -2.37 8.28 7.84
N VAL A 358 -3.59 8.39 8.38
CA VAL A 358 -4.02 9.56 9.14
C VAL A 358 -3.27 9.70 10.47
N ASN A 359 -2.85 8.59 11.05
CA ASN A 359 -2.09 8.57 12.30
C ASN A 359 -0.56 8.65 12.07
N SER A 360 -0.12 8.89 10.84
CA SER A 360 1.28 9.13 10.50
C SER A 360 1.61 10.61 10.43
N GLY A 361 2.87 10.94 10.20
CA GLY A 361 3.35 12.31 10.05
C GLY A 361 2.77 13.07 8.86
N ALA A 362 2.12 12.38 7.91
CA ALA A 362 1.40 13.04 6.81
C ALA A 362 0.38 14.07 7.32
N TYR A 363 -0.27 13.80 8.46
CA TYR A 363 -1.31 14.65 9.02
C TYR A 363 -0.82 15.52 10.19
N ASN A 364 0.50 15.64 10.38
CA ASN A 364 1.04 16.56 11.39
C ASN A 364 0.66 18.01 11.04
N GLY A 365 0.07 18.72 12.00
CA GLY A 365 -0.31 20.12 11.83
C GLY A 365 -1.53 20.38 10.94
N ILE A 366 -2.21 19.32 10.47
CA ILE A 366 -3.47 19.45 9.72
C ILE A 366 -4.61 19.55 10.72
N ALA A 367 -5.38 20.65 10.65
CA ALA A 367 -6.55 20.84 11.52
C ALA A 367 -7.68 19.83 11.18
N PRO A 368 -8.45 19.37 12.17
CA PRO A 368 -9.66 18.57 11.93
C PRO A 368 -10.59 19.26 10.92
N GLY A 369 -11.11 18.50 9.96
CA GLY A 369 -11.97 19.02 8.89
C GLY A 369 -11.26 19.83 7.80
N ALA A 370 -9.92 19.95 7.86
CA ALA A 370 -9.18 20.62 6.80
C ALA A 370 -9.20 19.79 5.51
N LYS A 371 -9.43 20.46 4.39
CA LYS A 371 -9.36 19.89 3.04
C LYS A 371 -7.99 20.15 2.42
N THR A 372 -7.26 19.09 2.13
CA THR A 372 -5.97 19.19 1.46
C THR A 372 -6.15 19.03 -0.05
N THR A 373 -5.82 20.06 -0.83
CA THR A 373 -5.78 19.98 -2.29
C THR A 373 -4.34 20.16 -2.76
N ARG A 374 -3.83 19.22 -3.56
CA ARG A 374 -2.55 19.37 -4.27
C ARG A 374 -2.86 19.84 -5.70
N SER A 375 -2.59 21.10 -6.00
CA SER A 375 -2.63 21.65 -7.36
C SER A 375 -1.23 21.93 -7.87
N ILE A 376 -1.04 21.87 -9.19
CA ILE A 376 0.20 22.36 -9.82
C ILE A 376 0.36 23.83 -9.45
N ALA A 377 1.56 24.22 -9.01
CA ALA A 377 1.83 25.62 -8.68
C ALA A 377 1.48 26.51 -9.88
N PRO A 378 0.80 27.66 -9.69
CA PRO A 378 0.32 28.49 -10.80
C PRO A 378 1.40 28.84 -11.82
N TRP A 379 2.64 29.07 -11.38
CA TRP A 379 3.77 29.34 -12.27
C TRP A 379 4.12 28.15 -13.19
N LYS A 380 4.03 26.90 -12.71
CA LYS A 380 4.23 25.71 -13.55
C LYS A 380 3.12 25.57 -14.58
N VAL A 381 1.89 25.95 -14.23
CA VAL A 381 0.78 26.00 -15.18
C VAL A 381 1.09 26.98 -16.31
N TRP A 382 1.55 28.20 -15.98
CA TRP A 382 1.96 29.19 -16.98
C TRP A 382 3.10 28.73 -17.87
N ILE A 383 4.13 28.09 -17.30
CA ILE A 383 5.24 27.51 -18.07
C ILE A 383 4.72 26.44 -19.04
N ASN A 384 3.86 25.52 -18.58
CA ASN A 384 3.27 24.49 -19.44
C ASN A 384 2.43 25.11 -20.56
N TYR A 385 1.61 26.12 -20.25
CA TYR A 385 0.85 26.86 -21.26
C TYR A 385 1.77 27.49 -22.31
N PHE A 386 2.84 28.16 -21.88
CA PHE A 386 3.81 28.77 -22.79
C PHE A 386 4.49 27.74 -23.70
N PHE A 387 4.91 26.60 -23.16
CA PHE A 387 5.51 25.53 -23.96
C PHE A 387 4.52 24.95 -24.98
N VAL A 388 3.29 24.64 -24.54
CA VAL A 388 2.25 24.10 -25.42
C VAL A 388 1.88 25.10 -26.51
N SER A 389 1.66 26.37 -26.17
CA SER A 389 1.34 27.42 -27.15
C SER A 389 2.48 27.62 -28.15
N SER A 390 3.73 27.60 -27.68
CA SER A 390 4.91 27.71 -28.56
C SER A 390 4.98 26.54 -29.54
N LEU A 391 4.69 25.31 -29.07
CA LEU A 391 4.67 24.11 -29.91
C LEU A 391 3.59 24.19 -31.00
N TYR A 392 2.40 24.70 -30.67
CA TYR A 392 1.33 24.93 -31.64
C TYR A 392 1.72 25.95 -32.70
N VAL A 393 2.34 27.07 -32.29
CA VAL A 393 2.81 28.11 -33.23
C VAL A 393 3.88 27.55 -34.18
N ILE A 394 4.85 26.79 -33.66
CA ILE A 394 5.89 26.16 -34.48
C ILE A 394 5.27 25.16 -35.47
N THR A 395 4.34 24.33 -35.00
CA THR A 395 3.67 23.31 -35.82
C THR A 395 2.81 23.94 -36.92
N ALA A 396 2.04 24.98 -36.58
CA ALA A 396 1.27 25.75 -37.56
C ALA A 396 2.18 26.40 -38.61
N GLY A 397 3.31 26.99 -38.17
CA GLY A 397 4.32 27.55 -39.07
C GLY A 397 4.89 26.49 -40.02
N LEU A 398 5.22 25.29 -39.53
CA LEU A 398 5.69 24.17 -40.35
C LEU A 398 4.63 23.71 -41.37
N ILE A 399 3.37 23.55 -40.94
CA ILE A 399 2.26 23.16 -41.84
C ILE A 399 2.07 24.21 -42.94
N ILE A 400 2.07 25.49 -42.59
CA ILE A 400 1.96 26.59 -43.55
C ILE A 400 3.15 26.56 -44.53
N THR A 401 4.37 26.38 -44.02
CA THR A 401 5.58 26.32 -44.86
C THR A 401 5.53 25.16 -45.85
N VAL A 402 5.16 23.96 -45.38
CA VAL A 402 5.02 22.77 -46.23
C VAL A 402 3.87 22.95 -47.23
N GLY A 403 2.73 23.47 -46.79
CA GLY A 403 1.58 23.76 -47.65
C GLY A 403 1.90 24.78 -48.74
N MET A 404 2.63 25.85 -48.41
CA MET A 404 3.12 26.83 -49.37
C MET A 404 4.06 26.19 -50.39
N LYS A 405 4.99 25.34 -49.94
CA LYS A 405 5.91 24.63 -50.85
C LYS A 405 5.16 23.74 -51.83
N PHE A 406 4.20 22.95 -51.34
CA PHE A 406 3.32 22.13 -52.19
C PHE A 406 2.49 22.96 -53.17
N PHE A 407 1.97 24.10 -52.73
CA PHE A 407 1.18 25.00 -53.56
C PHE A 407 2.03 25.62 -54.68
N LEU A 408 3.25 26.07 -54.36
CA LEU A 408 4.20 26.60 -55.34
C LEU A 408 4.61 25.52 -56.36
N GLU A 409 4.98 24.31 -55.90
CA GLU A 409 5.28 23.18 -56.79
C GLU A 409 4.08 22.80 -57.68
N TYR A 410 2.86 22.87 -57.16
CA TYR A 410 1.65 22.66 -57.95
C TYR A 410 1.46 23.75 -59.01
N GLN A 411 1.68 25.02 -58.67
CA GLN A 411 1.61 26.12 -59.64
C GLN A 411 2.67 26.00 -60.74
N ASP A 412 3.89 25.63 -60.39
CA ASP A 412 4.98 25.41 -61.36
C ASP A 412 4.64 24.25 -62.30
N LYS A 413 4.14 23.12 -61.78
CA LYS A 413 3.65 22.00 -62.61
C LYS A 413 2.47 22.38 -63.50
N LYS A 414 1.56 23.24 -63.01
CA LYS A 414 0.40 23.72 -63.79
C LYS A 414 0.84 24.64 -64.93
N LYS A 415 1.81 25.54 -64.70
CA LYS A 415 2.42 26.38 -65.75
C LYS A 415 3.15 25.52 -66.78
N ALA A 416 3.95 24.55 -66.35
CA ALA A 416 4.66 23.63 -67.25
C ALA A 416 3.71 22.82 -68.16
N LYS A 417 2.51 22.45 -67.69
CA LYS A 417 1.48 21.79 -68.51
C LYS A 417 0.76 22.73 -69.49
N GLN A 418 0.74 24.03 -69.22
CA GLN A 418 0.17 25.03 -70.14
C GLN A 418 1.16 25.45 -71.23
N GLU A 419 2.46 25.24 -71.01
CA GLU A 419 3.54 25.58 -71.93
C GLU A 419 3.99 24.40 -72.83
N THR A 420 3.49 23.18 -72.61
CA THR A 420 3.64 22.06 -73.57
C THR A 420 2.66 22.24 -74.74
N PRO A 421 3.12 22.48 -75.98
CA PRO A 421 2.25 22.49 -77.16
C PRO A 421 1.71 21.09 -77.42
N ASN A 422 0.45 20.99 -77.86
CA ASN A 422 -0.02 19.76 -78.52
C ASN A 422 0.85 19.53 -79.76
N GLU A 423 1.57 18.42 -79.80
CA GLU A 423 2.01 17.80 -81.06
C GLU A 423 0.84 17.13 -81.77
#